data_AF-A0A1B6LVP1-F1
#
_entry.id   AF-A0A1B6LVP1-F1
#
_cell.length_a   1.000
_cell.length_b   1.000
_cell.length_c   1.000
_cell.angle_alpha   90.00
_cell.angle_beta   90.00
_cell.angle_gamma   90.00
#
_symmetry.space_group_name_H-M   'P 1'
#
loop_
_entity.id
_entity.type
_entity.pdbx_description
1 polymer ?
#
loop_
_entity_poly.entity_id
_entity_poly.type
_entity_poly.pdbx_seq_one_letter_code
_entity_poly.pdbx_strand_id
1 'polypeptide(L)'
;NVVFTQVDGESCGIAQISVADSGDNHIIIVAGANNRLSAQAISSASELLSKVEVVVFQFETPLTTTLQALKYCKQHNPAGITIVNASPASESVNPELYKYTDILCINETEAQMMTGLPTDSKAQCEIALARLLDLGCASVIITLGRDGAMFASGHQRDVQYEPGTPVPNPVDTTGAGDAFLGTLAFLLAYRSEWPLKRKVQVSCSVAAHSITKRGTQASFPHARDLPPAWLSD
;
A
#
# COMPACT_ATOMS: atom_id res chain seq x y z
N ASN A 1 18.23 4.98 -8.35
CA ASN A 1 19.20 5.45 -7.33
C ASN A 1 18.67 5.11 -5.95
N VAL A 2 19.38 4.31 -5.16
CA VAL A 2 19.03 4.04 -3.76
C VAL A 2 19.96 4.88 -2.89
N VAL A 3 19.39 5.61 -1.93
CA VAL A 3 20.15 6.43 -0.97
C VAL A 3 20.11 5.72 0.38
N PHE A 4 21.28 5.46 0.98
CA PHE A 4 21.40 4.90 2.32
C PHE A 4 21.78 5.99 3.31
N THR A 5 21.07 6.05 4.43
CA THR A 5 21.36 6.96 5.55
C THR A 5 21.65 6.13 6.79
N GLN A 6 22.82 6.34 7.40
CA GLN A 6 23.16 5.72 8.68
C GLN A 6 22.60 6.57 9.83
N VAL A 7 22.03 5.89 10.83
CA VAL A 7 21.57 6.51 12.08
C VAL A 7 22.46 6.00 13.21
N ASP A 8 23.27 6.88 13.77
CA ASP A 8 24.25 6.49 14.80
C ASP A 8 23.56 5.96 16.06
N GLY A 9 24.07 4.83 16.56
CA GLY A 9 23.55 4.19 17.77
C GLY A 9 22.29 3.33 17.57
N GLU A 10 21.79 3.19 16.34
CA GLU A 10 20.60 2.39 16.03
C GLU A 10 20.95 1.19 15.15
N SER A 11 20.24 0.08 15.35
CA SER A 11 20.29 -1.06 14.41
C SER A 11 19.38 -0.79 13.20
N CYS A 12 19.62 -1.50 12.09
CA CYS A 12 18.58 -1.62 11.07
C CYS A 12 17.31 -2.27 11.67
N GLY A 13 16.16 -1.99 11.05
CA GLY A 13 14.93 -2.69 11.36
C GLY A 13 15.02 -4.17 11.02
N ILE A 14 14.41 -5.02 11.85
CA ILE A 14 14.38 -6.48 11.67
C ILE A 14 12.96 -6.96 11.91
N ALA A 15 12.46 -7.84 11.03
CA ALA A 15 11.24 -8.60 11.24
C ALA A 15 11.59 -10.08 11.30
N GLN A 16 11.30 -10.73 12.44
CA GLN A 16 11.42 -12.17 12.58
C GLN A 16 10.06 -12.81 12.36
N ILE A 17 9.92 -13.55 11.26
CA ILE A 17 8.69 -14.22 10.85
C ILE A 17 8.83 -15.71 11.13
N SER A 18 7.96 -16.25 11.99
CA SER A 18 7.82 -17.69 12.20
C SER A 18 6.55 -18.16 11.52
N VAL A 19 6.62 -19.24 10.74
CA VAL A 19 5.46 -19.81 10.02
C VAL A 19 5.23 -21.23 10.52
N ALA A 20 4.02 -21.51 10.99
CA ALA A 20 3.60 -22.85 11.42
C ALA A 20 3.26 -23.74 10.21
N ASP A 21 3.22 -25.05 10.40
CA ASP A 21 2.84 -26.00 9.35
C ASP A 21 1.41 -25.78 8.82
N SER A 22 0.53 -25.14 9.62
CA SER A 22 -0.80 -24.70 9.22
C SER A 22 -0.79 -23.55 8.19
N GLY A 23 0.35 -22.87 8.04
CA GLY A 23 0.48 -21.63 7.27
C GLY A 23 0.30 -20.36 8.10
N ASP A 24 -0.07 -20.47 9.38
CA ASP A 24 -0.18 -19.31 10.27
C ASP A 24 1.19 -18.68 10.51
N ASN A 25 1.28 -17.35 10.51
CA ASN A 25 2.52 -16.64 10.75
C ASN A 25 2.48 -15.81 12.05
N HIS A 26 3.63 -15.70 12.71
CA HIS A 26 3.86 -14.83 13.85
C HIS A 26 5.06 -13.94 13.56
N ILE A 27 4.87 -12.62 13.65
CA ILE A 27 5.87 -11.62 13.25
C ILE A 27 6.28 -10.79 14.46
N ILE A 28 7.58 -10.78 14.76
CA ILE A 28 8.18 -9.89 15.76
C ILE A 28 8.95 -8.81 15.01
N ILE A 29 8.56 -7.55 15.18
CA ILE A 29 9.18 -6.41 14.51
C ILE A 29 9.98 -5.59 15.52
N VAL A 30 11.24 -5.33 15.19
CA VAL A 30 12.10 -4.33 15.82
C VAL A 30 12.33 -3.24 14.79
N ALA A 31 11.70 -2.08 14.96
CA ALA A 31 11.75 -1.01 13.96
C ALA A 31 13.17 -0.42 13.75
N GLY A 32 13.99 -0.39 14.81
CA GLY A 32 15.35 0.17 14.77
C GLY A 32 15.37 1.59 14.18
N ALA A 33 16.31 1.84 13.27
CA ALA A 33 16.48 3.12 12.58
C ALA A 33 15.22 3.63 11.85
N ASN A 34 14.26 2.76 11.46
CA ASN A 34 13.01 3.21 10.83
C ASN A 34 12.21 4.13 11.74
N ASN A 35 12.28 3.91 13.06
CA ASN A 35 11.59 4.74 14.06
C ASN A 35 12.29 6.10 14.30
N ARG A 36 13.42 6.35 13.65
CA ARG A 36 14.16 7.62 13.70
C ARG A 36 13.96 8.48 12.46
N LEU A 37 13.16 8.03 11.49
CA LEU A 37 12.78 8.87 10.37
C LEU A 37 12.05 10.11 10.90
N SER A 38 12.54 11.29 10.55
CA SER A 38 12.12 12.57 11.14
C SER A 38 11.86 13.63 10.09
N ALA A 39 11.35 14.79 10.51
CA ALA A 39 11.12 15.94 9.63
C ALA A 39 12.37 16.35 8.83
N GLN A 40 13.58 16.12 9.36
CA GLN A 40 14.82 16.41 8.64
C GLN A 40 14.94 15.60 7.34
N ALA A 41 14.45 14.35 7.33
CA ALA A 41 14.45 13.52 6.13
C ALA A 41 13.57 14.11 5.01
N ILE A 42 12.47 14.75 5.37
CA ILE A 42 11.59 15.46 4.43
C ILE A 42 12.34 16.64 3.80
N SER A 43 13.00 17.46 4.62
CA SER A 43 13.80 18.59 4.13
C SER A 43 14.92 18.13 3.20
N SER A 44 15.63 17.06 3.55
CA SER A 44 16.68 16.47 2.72
C SER A 44 16.17 15.87 1.41
N ALA A 45 14.92 15.39 1.37
CA ALA A 45 14.28 14.83 0.18
C ALA A 45 13.37 15.82 -0.58
N SER A 46 13.33 17.09 -0.16
CA SER A 46 12.41 18.12 -0.65
C SER A 46 12.37 18.24 -2.17
N GLU A 47 13.55 18.31 -2.81
CA GLU A 47 13.64 18.42 -4.27
C GLU A 47 13.01 17.22 -4.97
N LEU A 48 13.28 16.00 -4.47
CA LEU A 48 12.71 14.77 -5.02
C LEU A 48 11.18 14.77 -4.83
N LEU A 49 10.71 15.01 -3.61
CA LEU A 49 9.28 15.01 -3.27
C LEU A 49 8.49 16.05 -4.08
N SER A 50 9.12 17.16 -4.47
CA SER A 50 8.50 18.19 -5.30
C SER A 50 8.30 17.80 -6.78
N LYS A 51 8.91 16.70 -7.24
CA LYS A 51 8.95 16.32 -8.67
C LYS A 51 8.40 14.94 -8.98
N VAL A 52 8.39 14.03 -8.01
CA VAL A 52 7.94 12.63 -8.21
C VAL A 52 6.46 12.53 -8.56
N GLU A 53 6.11 11.57 -9.42
CA GLU A 53 4.73 11.30 -9.83
C GLU A 53 3.94 10.59 -8.74
N VAL A 54 4.59 9.70 -7.98
CA VAL A 54 3.95 8.86 -6.95
C VAL A 54 4.85 8.78 -5.71
N VAL A 55 4.26 8.94 -4.52
CA VAL A 55 4.89 8.67 -3.23
C VAL A 55 4.04 7.68 -2.45
N VAL A 56 4.68 6.62 -1.95
CA VAL A 56 4.01 5.57 -1.18
C VAL A 56 4.45 5.65 0.28
N PHE A 57 3.48 5.65 1.19
CA PHE A 57 3.68 5.67 2.63
C PHE A 57 3.15 4.40 3.27
N GLN A 58 3.77 3.98 4.38
CA GLN A 58 3.28 2.93 5.27
C GLN A 58 3.41 3.33 6.74
N PHE A 59 2.89 2.51 7.66
CA PHE A 59 2.88 2.79 9.10
C PHE A 59 4.05 2.14 9.86
N GLU A 60 5.09 1.70 9.15
CA GLU A 60 6.33 1.18 9.72
C GLU A 60 7.37 2.27 10.06
N THR A 61 6.97 3.54 9.94
CA THR A 61 7.75 4.73 10.32
C THR A 61 6.88 5.64 11.21
N PRO A 62 7.46 6.62 11.93
CA PRO A 62 6.69 7.48 12.82
C PRO A 62 5.54 8.17 12.10
N LEU A 63 4.30 7.92 12.54
CA LEU A 63 3.08 8.47 11.93
C LEU A 63 3.09 10.01 11.86
N THR A 64 3.74 10.66 12.82
CA THR A 64 3.93 12.11 12.83
C THR A 64 4.75 12.58 11.64
N THR A 65 5.81 11.85 11.27
CA THR A 65 6.65 12.14 10.10
C THR A 65 5.93 11.78 8.81
N THR A 66 5.19 10.67 8.77
CA THR A 66 4.33 10.31 7.62
C THR A 66 3.32 11.41 7.31
N LEU A 67 2.61 11.92 8.33
CA LEU A 67 1.65 13.01 8.15
C LEU A 67 2.33 14.31 7.67
N GLN A 68 3.49 14.64 8.23
CA GLN A 68 4.27 15.81 7.80
C GLN A 68 4.70 15.69 6.33
N ALA A 69 5.13 14.51 5.90
CA ALA A 69 5.56 14.24 4.53
C ALA A 69 4.38 14.28 3.55
N LEU A 70 3.22 13.72 3.92
CA LEU A 70 1.98 13.83 3.15
C LEU A 70 1.58 15.30 2.93
N LYS A 71 1.56 16.10 4.00
CA LYS A 71 1.30 17.55 3.94
C LYS A 71 2.29 18.25 3.01
N TYR A 72 3.58 17.93 3.14
CA TYR A 72 4.62 18.50 2.30
C TYR A 72 4.38 18.21 0.81
N CYS A 73 4.13 16.95 0.45
CA CYS A 73 3.86 16.53 -0.92
C CYS A 73 2.66 17.29 -1.49
N LYS A 74 1.56 17.39 -0.75
CA LYS A 74 0.34 18.08 -1.20
C LYS A 74 0.51 19.58 -1.36
N GLN A 75 1.37 20.20 -0.55
CA GLN A 75 1.66 21.63 -0.64
C GLN A 75 2.61 21.98 -1.80
N HIS A 76 3.62 21.15 -2.06
CA HIS A 76 4.71 21.49 -2.99
C HIS A 76 4.61 20.78 -4.33
N ASN A 77 3.82 19.71 -4.42
CA ASN A 77 3.55 18.94 -5.63
C ASN A 77 2.10 18.45 -5.63
N PRO A 78 1.11 19.36 -5.77
CA PRO A 78 -0.30 18.99 -5.73
C PRO A 78 -0.73 18.04 -6.87
N ALA A 79 0.05 17.96 -7.95
CA ALA A 79 -0.18 17.03 -9.06
C ALA A 79 0.36 15.62 -8.77
N GLY A 80 1.27 15.46 -7.83
CA GLY A 80 1.81 14.17 -7.40
C GLY A 80 0.77 13.35 -6.63
N ILE A 81 0.84 12.02 -6.83
CA ILE A 81 -0.06 11.05 -6.20
C ILE A 81 0.57 10.53 -4.91
N THR A 82 -0.21 10.52 -3.85
CA THR A 82 0.12 9.99 -2.54
C THR A 82 -0.71 8.75 -2.27
N ILE A 83 -0.02 7.64 -2.04
CA ILE A 83 -0.63 6.37 -1.67
C ILE A 83 -0.27 6.10 -0.21
N VAL A 84 -1.26 5.79 0.62
CA VAL A 84 -1.03 5.33 1.99
C VAL A 84 -1.48 3.88 2.08
N ASN A 85 -0.55 3.01 2.47
CA ASN A 85 -0.85 1.69 2.99
C ASN A 85 -0.83 1.75 4.52
N ALA A 86 -1.98 1.70 5.18
CA ALA A 86 -2.08 1.83 6.63
C ALA A 86 -1.70 0.53 7.35
N SER A 87 -0.52 -0.01 7.04
CA SER A 87 0.00 -1.27 7.54
C SER A 87 1.31 -1.07 8.31
N PRO A 88 1.45 -1.64 9.53
CA PRO A 88 0.37 -2.23 10.32
C PRO A 88 -0.67 -1.17 10.72
N ALA A 89 -1.95 -1.56 10.81
CA ALA A 89 -2.99 -0.63 11.23
C ALA A 89 -2.75 -0.10 12.64
N SER A 90 -3.19 1.14 12.88
CA SER A 90 -3.03 1.84 14.15
C SER A 90 -4.33 2.53 14.53
N GLU A 91 -4.71 2.42 15.80
CA GLU A 91 -5.86 3.13 16.37
C GLU A 91 -5.56 4.63 16.61
N SER A 92 -4.28 5.02 16.59
CA SER A 92 -3.81 6.37 16.92
C SER A 92 -3.55 7.26 15.70
N VAL A 93 -4.24 7.00 14.58
CA VAL A 93 -4.06 7.77 13.34
C VAL A 93 -4.70 9.14 13.48
N ASN A 94 -3.93 10.20 13.22
CA ASN A 94 -4.48 11.55 13.13
C ASN A 94 -5.43 11.64 11.92
N PRO A 95 -6.72 12.01 12.10
CA PRO A 95 -7.69 12.07 11.01
C PRO A 95 -7.34 13.03 9.86
N GLU A 96 -6.42 13.98 10.07
CA GLU A 96 -5.92 14.81 8.98
C GLU A 96 -5.25 13.99 7.88
N LEU A 97 -4.69 12.81 8.19
CA LEU A 97 -4.01 11.94 7.23
C LEU A 97 -4.90 11.63 6.02
N TYR A 98 -6.20 11.37 6.25
CA TYR A 98 -7.15 11.02 5.20
C TYR A 98 -7.25 12.12 4.13
N LYS A 99 -7.22 13.39 4.54
CA LYS A 99 -7.36 14.55 3.64
C LYS A 99 -6.18 14.73 2.69
N TYR A 100 -5.01 14.19 3.05
CA TYR A 100 -3.79 14.28 2.25
C TYR A 100 -3.47 12.99 1.52
N THR A 101 -4.38 12.01 1.54
CA THR A 101 -4.23 10.69 0.93
C THR A 101 -5.07 10.62 -0.34
N ASP A 102 -4.43 10.51 -1.52
CA ASP A 102 -5.19 10.33 -2.76
C ASP A 102 -5.73 8.91 -2.89
N ILE A 103 -4.92 7.92 -2.48
CA ILE A 103 -5.30 6.51 -2.52
C ILE A 103 -4.94 5.88 -1.17
N LEU A 104 -5.95 5.48 -0.40
CA LEU A 104 -5.77 4.61 0.75
C LEU A 104 -5.88 3.16 0.25
N CYS A 105 -4.83 2.37 0.39
CA CYS A 105 -4.79 0.98 -0.05
C CYS A 105 -4.50 0.07 1.14
N ILE A 106 -5.51 -0.67 1.61
CA ILE A 106 -5.46 -1.46 2.84
C ILE A 106 -6.10 -2.84 2.64
N ASN A 107 -5.95 -3.76 3.59
CA ASN A 107 -6.71 -5.02 3.62
C ASN A 107 -7.97 -4.92 4.49
N GLU A 108 -8.74 -6.02 4.60
CA GLU A 108 -9.96 -6.07 5.39
C GLU A 108 -9.72 -5.79 6.88
N THR A 109 -8.68 -6.40 7.46
CA THR A 109 -8.38 -6.26 8.89
C THR A 109 -7.98 -4.83 9.25
N GLU A 110 -7.21 -4.19 8.39
CA GLU A 110 -6.84 -2.78 8.50
C GLU A 110 -8.06 -1.88 8.34
N ALA A 111 -8.93 -2.15 7.36
CA ALA A 111 -10.18 -1.41 7.18
C ALA A 111 -11.10 -1.52 8.40
N GLN A 112 -11.22 -2.70 8.99
CA GLN A 112 -11.97 -2.90 10.24
C GLN A 112 -11.38 -2.08 11.38
N MET A 113 -10.05 -2.12 11.57
CA MET A 113 -9.40 -1.38 12.65
C MET A 113 -9.56 0.14 12.49
N MET A 114 -9.41 0.65 11.26
CA MET A 114 -9.50 2.08 10.98
C MET A 114 -10.92 2.64 11.05
N THR A 115 -11.92 1.83 10.74
CA THR A 115 -13.33 2.27 10.72
C THR A 115 -14.10 1.89 11.98
N GLY A 116 -13.64 0.89 12.74
CA GLY A 116 -14.40 0.27 13.82
C GLY A 116 -15.61 -0.54 13.33
N LEU A 117 -15.70 -0.83 12.03
CA LEU A 117 -16.80 -1.56 11.41
C LEU A 117 -16.36 -2.98 11.05
N PRO A 118 -17.26 -3.98 11.07
CA PRO A 118 -16.92 -5.33 10.65
C PRO A 118 -16.56 -5.35 9.15
N THR A 119 -15.75 -6.33 8.74
CA THR A 119 -15.33 -6.53 7.34
C THR A 119 -15.35 -8.01 6.93
N ASP A 120 -16.22 -8.82 7.54
CA ASP A 120 -16.30 -10.28 7.31
C ASP A 120 -16.96 -10.66 5.98
N SER A 121 -17.56 -9.68 5.28
CA SER A 121 -18.27 -9.88 4.02
C SER A 121 -18.08 -8.71 3.07
N LYS A 122 -18.28 -8.94 1.77
CA LYS A 122 -18.18 -7.89 0.75
C LYS A 122 -19.06 -6.68 1.04
N ALA A 123 -20.31 -6.91 1.45
CA ALA A 123 -21.23 -5.84 1.80
C ALA A 123 -20.75 -5.01 3.02
N GLN A 124 -20.10 -5.65 3.99
CA GLN A 124 -19.51 -4.95 5.13
C GLN A 124 -18.27 -4.14 4.72
N CYS A 125 -17.41 -4.70 3.86
CA CYS A 125 -16.28 -3.97 3.29
C CYS A 125 -16.71 -2.76 2.46
N GLU A 126 -17.83 -2.85 1.72
CA GLU A 126 -18.41 -1.70 1.00
C GLU A 126 -18.78 -0.54 1.94
N ILE A 127 -19.36 -0.85 3.11
CA ILE A 127 -19.71 0.15 4.13
C ILE A 127 -18.43 0.75 4.74
N ALA A 128 -17.44 -0.07 5.07
CA ALA A 128 -16.15 0.40 5.59
C ALA A 128 -15.43 1.31 4.57
N LEU A 129 -15.45 0.94 3.29
CA LEU A 129 -14.91 1.73 2.19
C LEU A 129 -15.60 3.10 2.10
N ALA A 130 -16.94 3.12 2.10
CA ALA A 130 -17.72 4.36 2.07
C ALA A 130 -17.37 5.27 3.26
N ARG A 131 -17.22 4.70 4.46
CA ARG A 131 -16.80 5.43 5.66
C ARG A 131 -15.42 6.08 5.50
N LEU A 132 -14.45 5.39 4.91
CA LEU A 132 -13.09 5.92 4.67
C LEU A 132 -13.07 7.08 3.65
N LEU A 133 -13.93 7.01 2.63
CA LEU A 133 -14.14 8.14 1.72
C LEU A 133 -14.76 9.34 2.44
N ASP A 134 -15.72 9.12 3.33
CA ASP A 134 -16.34 10.19 4.11
C ASP A 134 -15.39 10.83 5.13
N LEU A 135 -14.37 10.10 5.57
CA LEU A 135 -13.28 10.64 6.40
C LEU A 135 -12.30 11.52 5.60
N GLY A 136 -12.35 11.48 4.27
CA GLY A 136 -11.66 12.44 3.40
C GLY A 136 -10.67 11.84 2.40
N CYS A 137 -10.53 10.52 2.32
CA CYS A 137 -9.69 9.88 1.28
C CYS A 137 -10.26 10.18 -0.11
N ALA A 138 -9.40 10.51 -1.09
CA ALA A 138 -9.89 10.75 -2.45
C ALA A 138 -10.33 9.45 -3.15
N SER A 139 -9.60 8.36 -2.92
CA SER A 139 -9.92 7.00 -3.34
C SER A 139 -9.53 5.99 -2.27
N VAL A 140 -10.26 4.88 -2.20
CA VAL A 140 -9.99 3.79 -1.26
C VAL A 140 -9.98 2.48 -2.05
N ILE A 141 -8.99 1.63 -1.76
CA ILE A 141 -8.85 0.28 -2.25
C ILE A 141 -8.75 -0.63 -1.02
N ILE A 142 -9.66 -1.60 -0.92
CA ILE A 142 -9.58 -2.68 0.06
C ILE A 142 -9.20 -3.95 -0.71
N THR A 143 -8.00 -4.45 -0.44
CA THR A 143 -7.55 -5.77 -0.91
C THR A 143 -8.28 -6.86 -0.13
N LEU A 144 -8.65 -7.94 -0.83
CA LEU A 144 -9.53 -9.01 -0.34
C LEU A 144 -8.84 -10.39 -0.42
N GLY A 145 -7.51 -10.40 -0.30
CA GLY A 145 -6.69 -11.58 -0.51
C GLY A 145 -7.00 -12.31 -1.82
N ARG A 146 -7.40 -13.58 -1.72
CA ARG A 146 -7.75 -14.44 -2.88
C ARG A 146 -8.95 -13.93 -3.67
N ASP A 147 -9.79 -13.11 -3.06
CA ASP A 147 -10.99 -12.56 -3.69
C ASP A 147 -10.70 -11.27 -4.46
N GLY A 148 -9.44 -10.80 -4.51
CA GLY A 148 -9.02 -9.68 -5.34
C GLY A 148 -9.08 -8.35 -4.60
N ALA A 149 -9.80 -7.37 -5.12
CA ALA A 149 -9.89 -6.04 -4.50
C ALA A 149 -11.22 -5.35 -4.80
N MET A 150 -11.65 -4.49 -3.89
CA MET A 150 -12.73 -3.54 -4.11
C MET A 150 -12.23 -2.10 -3.97
N PHE A 151 -12.82 -1.18 -4.71
CA PHE A 151 -12.37 0.21 -4.73
C PHE A 151 -13.47 1.17 -5.15
N ALA A 152 -13.38 2.39 -4.65
CA ALA A 152 -14.20 3.51 -5.14
C ALA A 152 -13.46 4.84 -4.89
N SER A 153 -13.98 5.92 -5.48
CA SER A 153 -13.45 7.26 -5.31
C SER A 153 -14.52 8.24 -4.84
N GLY A 154 -14.09 9.38 -4.29
CA GLY A 154 -15.01 10.44 -3.86
C GLY A 154 -15.87 10.98 -5.01
N HIS A 155 -15.36 10.94 -6.25
CA HIS A 155 -16.06 11.39 -7.47
C HIS A 155 -16.89 10.29 -8.14
N GLN A 156 -16.56 9.01 -7.89
CA GLN A 156 -17.33 7.86 -8.35
C GLN A 156 -17.54 6.92 -7.16
N ARG A 157 -18.66 7.14 -6.45
CA ARG A 157 -19.00 6.43 -5.21
C ARG A 157 -19.47 4.99 -5.43
N ASP A 158 -19.80 4.61 -6.67
CA ASP A 158 -20.14 3.24 -7.00
C ASP A 158 -18.94 2.33 -6.76
N VAL A 159 -19.08 1.39 -5.83
CA VAL A 159 -18.02 0.43 -5.50
C VAL A 159 -17.80 -0.51 -6.69
N GLN A 160 -16.56 -0.58 -7.12
CA GLN A 160 -16.11 -1.52 -8.14
C GLN A 160 -15.39 -2.68 -7.46
N TYR A 161 -15.51 -3.85 -8.10
CA TYR A 161 -14.88 -5.08 -7.65
C TYR A 161 -14.08 -5.70 -8.79
N GLU A 162 -12.85 -6.09 -8.49
CA GLU A 162 -12.00 -6.86 -9.37
C GLU A 162 -11.72 -8.22 -8.71
N PRO A 163 -12.15 -9.34 -9.31
CA PRO A 163 -11.92 -10.66 -8.75
C PRO A 163 -10.43 -10.99 -8.73
N GLY A 164 -10.03 -11.77 -7.71
CA GLY A 164 -8.68 -12.28 -7.61
C GLY A 164 -8.35 -13.22 -8.77
N THR A 165 -7.08 -13.23 -9.18
CA THR A 165 -6.59 -14.19 -10.17
C THR A 165 -6.46 -15.56 -9.51
N PRO A 166 -7.14 -16.62 -9.99
CA PRO A 166 -7.07 -17.93 -9.37
C PRO A 166 -5.65 -18.51 -9.42
N VAL A 167 -5.14 -18.94 -8.27
CA VAL A 167 -3.87 -19.67 -8.14
C VAL A 167 -4.17 -21.02 -7.52
N PRO A 168 -4.08 -22.13 -8.28
CA PRO A 168 -4.44 -23.46 -7.76
C PRO A 168 -3.60 -23.92 -6.57
N ASN A 169 -2.31 -23.56 -6.55
CA ASN A 169 -1.36 -23.99 -5.54
C ASN A 169 -0.55 -22.78 -5.04
N PRO A 170 -1.09 -21.97 -4.12
CA PRO A 170 -0.30 -20.91 -3.48
C PRO A 170 0.82 -21.54 -2.65
N VAL A 171 2.01 -20.96 -2.71
CA VAL A 171 3.22 -21.45 -2.03
C VAL A 171 3.51 -20.63 -0.78
N ASP A 172 3.42 -19.30 -0.88
CA ASP A 172 3.68 -18.37 0.23
C ASP A 172 2.97 -17.04 -0.08
N THR A 173 2.05 -16.60 0.77
CA THR A 173 1.29 -15.35 0.55
C THR A 173 1.98 -14.12 1.12
N THR A 174 3.13 -14.29 1.77
CA THR A 174 3.86 -13.20 2.43
C THR A 174 4.32 -12.15 1.42
N GLY A 175 3.91 -10.89 1.60
CA GLY A 175 4.28 -9.78 0.72
C GLY A 175 3.39 -9.58 -0.50
N ALA A 176 2.32 -10.37 -0.67
CA ALA A 176 1.39 -10.19 -1.80
C ALA A 176 0.76 -8.79 -1.86
N GLY A 177 0.46 -8.21 -0.69
CA GLY A 177 -0.02 -6.82 -0.57
C GLY A 177 1.01 -5.79 -1.05
N ASP A 178 2.29 -5.99 -0.75
CA ASP A 178 3.37 -5.13 -1.23
C ASP A 178 3.58 -5.26 -2.74
N ALA A 179 3.47 -6.48 -3.28
CA ALA A 179 3.50 -6.70 -4.73
C ALA A 179 2.32 -5.99 -5.44
N PHE A 180 1.12 -6.05 -4.86
CA PHE A 180 -0.05 -5.31 -5.33
C PHE A 180 0.22 -3.80 -5.32
N LEU A 181 0.66 -3.27 -4.18
CA LEU A 181 0.88 -1.84 -3.95
C LEU A 181 1.98 -1.28 -4.84
N GLY A 182 3.11 -1.98 -4.96
CA GLY A 182 4.22 -1.61 -5.83
C GLY A 182 3.81 -1.59 -7.30
N THR A 183 3.01 -2.58 -7.74
CA THR A 183 2.46 -2.60 -9.11
C THR A 183 1.50 -1.44 -9.34
N LEU A 184 0.64 -1.14 -8.35
CA LEU A 184 -0.28 -0.02 -8.43
C LEU A 184 0.49 1.31 -8.58
N ALA A 185 1.51 1.52 -7.75
CA ALA A 185 2.35 2.71 -7.80
C ALA A 185 3.08 2.84 -9.15
N PHE A 186 3.64 1.75 -9.67
CA PHE A 186 4.26 1.72 -11.01
C PHE A 186 3.27 2.15 -12.10
N LEU A 187 2.07 1.56 -12.12
CA LEU A 187 1.07 1.88 -13.14
C LEU A 187 0.52 3.30 -13.00
N LEU A 188 0.44 3.86 -11.79
CA LEU A 188 0.06 5.26 -11.57
C LEU A 188 1.10 6.23 -12.14
N ALA A 189 2.38 5.90 -12.01
CA ALA A 189 3.47 6.73 -12.55
C ALA A 189 3.60 6.61 -14.08
N TYR A 190 3.55 5.39 -14.61
CA TYR A 190 3.92 5.12 -16.01
C TYR A 190 2.73 4.88 -16.95
N ARG A 191 1.53 4.63 -16.43
CA ARG A 191 0.29 4.41 -17.21
C ARG A 191 -0.83 5.33 -16.74
N SER A 192 -0.53 6.62 -16.61
CA SER A 192 -1.45 7.61 -16.08
C SER A 192 -2.79 7.67 -16.85
N GLU A 193 -2.76 7.33 -18.14
CA GLU A 193 -3.91 7.25 -19.05
C GLU A 193 -4.84 6.06 -18.79
N TRP A 194 -4.39 5.01 -18.09
CA TRP A 194 -5.22 3.84 -17.80
C TRP A 194 -6.28 4.13 -16.73
N PRO A 195 -7.50 3.59 -16.83
CA PRO A 195 -8.47 3.70 -15.74
C PRO A 195 -7.98 2.96 -14.49
N LEU A 196 -8.35 3.45 -13.30
CA LEU A 196 -7.97 2.84 -12.01
C LEU A 196 -8.31 1.34 -11.96
N LYS A 197 -9.48 0.95 -12.49
CA LYS A 197 -9.89 -0.46 -12.60
C LYS A 197 -8.84 -1.33 -13.29
N ARG A 198 -8.28 -0.85 -14.40
CA ARG A 198 -7.25 -1.61 -15.13
C ARG A 198 -5.96 -1.72 -14.33
N LYS A 199 -5.59 -0.67 -13.59
CA LYS A 199 -4.43 -0.70 -12.70
C LYS A 199 -4.61 -1.73 -11.58
N VAL A 200 -5.77 -1.71 -10.91
CA VAL A 200 -6.14 -2.69 -9.87
C VAL A 200 -6.12 -4.12 -10.40
N GLN A 201 -6.66 -4.36 -11.59
CA GLN A 201 -6.64 -5.68 -12.23
C GLN A 201 -5.23 -6.23 -12.45
N VAL A 202 -4.32 -5.39 -12.97
CA VAL A 202 -2.93 -5.80 -13.16
C VAL A 202 -2.24 -6.01 -11.82
N SER A 203 -2.49 -5.14 -10.83
CA SER A 203 -1.97 -5.33 -9.46
C SER A 203 -2.44 -6.64 -8.82
N CYS A 204 -3.72 -7.02 -8.96
CA CYS A 204 -4.23 -8.33 -8.52
C CYS A 204 -3.50 -9.49 -9.21
N SER A 205 -3.23 -9.36 -10.51
CA SER A 205 -2.54 -10.40 -11.29
C SER A 205 -1.08 -10.57 -10.86
N VAL A 206 -0.38 -9.46 -10.61
CA VAL A 206 1.02 -9.49 -10.13
C VAL A 206 1.10 -10.03 -8.71
N ALA A 207 0.19 -9.63 -7.82
CA ALA A 207 0.10 -10.19 -6.48
C ALA A 207 -0.14 -11.71 -6.52
N ALA A 208 -1.06 -12.18 -7.36
CA ALA A 208 -1.28 -13.61 -7.56
C ALA A 208 -0.06 -14.35 -8.13
N HIS A 209 0.78 -13.71 -8.96
CA HIS A 209 2.04 -14.31 -9.38
C HIS A 209 3.04 -14.44 -8.22
N SER A 210 3.13 -13.41 -7.36
CA SER A 210 4.07 -13.42 -6.23
C SER A 210 3.84 -14.62 -5.31
N ILE A 211 2.59 -15.03 -5.08
CA ILE A 211 2.31 -16.13 -4.14
C ILE A 211 2.68 -17.52 -4.65
N THR A 212 3.16 -17.65 -5.89
CA THR A 212 3.58 -18.93 -6.49
C THR A 212 5.02 -19.32 -6.14
N LYS A 213 5.76 -18.44 -5.46
CA LYS A 213 7.16 -18.65 -5.04
C LYS A 213 7.29 -18.31 -3.55
N ARG A 214 8.33 -18.86 -2.90
CA ARG A 214 8.60 -18.59 -1.48
C ARG A 214 9.31 -17.25 -1.29
N GLY A 215 9.02 -16.61 -0.16
CA GLY A 215 9.68 -15.40 0.31
C GLY A 215 9.07 -14.11 -0.25
N THR A 216 9.23 -13.01 0.48
CA THR A 216 8.66 -11.69 0.17
C THR A 216 9.24 -11.10 -1.12
N GLN A 217 10.30 -10.29 -1.05
CA GLN A 217 10.86 -9.63 -2.24
C GLN A 217 11.38 -10.62 -3.30
N ALA A 218 11.85 -11.80 -2.87
CA ALA A 218 12.38 -12.84 -3.76
C ALA A 218 11.29 -13.48 -4.64
N SER A 219 10.01 -13.40 -4.25
CA SER A 219 8.91 -13.93 -5.05
C SER A 219 8.36 -12.94 -6.07
N PHE A 220 8.68 -11.65 -5.95
CA PHE A 220 8.13 -10.62 -6.82
C PHE A 220 8.59 -10.84 -8.26
N PRO A 221 7.68 -10.82 -9.25
CA PRO A 221 8.04 -11.03 -10.64
C PRO A 221 8.91 -9.89 -11.16
N HIS A 222 9.85 -10.23 -12.03
CA HIS A 222 10.55 -9.22 -12.82
C HIS A 222 9.69 -8.81 -14.03
N ALA A 223 10.03 -7.68 -14.64
CA ALA A 223 9.40 -7.22 -15.89
C ALA A 223 9.31 -8.31 -16.97
N ARG A 224 10.38 -9.11 -17.14
CA ARG A 224 10.42 -10.23 -18.10
C ARG A 224 9.43 -11.37 -17.82
N ASP A 225 8.94 -11.47 -16.58
CA ASP A 225 8.00 -12.51 -16.15
C ASP A 225 6.55 -12.04 -16.33
N LEU A 226 6.33 -10.78 -16.73
CA LEU A 226 5.03 -10.15 -16.90
C LEU A 226 4.70 -9.91 -18.39
N PRO A 227 3.40 -9.89 -18.75
CA PRO A 227 2.95 -9.52 -20.08
C PRO A 227 3.56 -8.19 -20.57
N PRO A 228 4.20 -8.14 -21.75
CA PRO A 228 4.81 -6.93 -22.28
C PRO A 228 3.84 -5.74 -22.40
N ALA A 229 2.55 -6.01 -22.66
CA ALA A 229 1.51 -4.99 -22.75
C ALA A 229 1.27 -4.23 -21.43
N TRP A 230 1.77 -4.72 -20.29
CA TRP A 230 1.72 -4.01 -19.01
C TRP A 230 2.91 -3.05 -18.81
N LEU A 231 3.93 -3.17 -19.66
CA LEU A 231 5.25 -2.56 -19.49
C LEU A 231 5.69 -1.72 -20.70
N SER A 232 5.05 -1.90 -21.87
CA SER A 232 5.32 -1.15 -23.11
C SER A 232 4.69 0.24 -23.05
N ASP A 233 5.48 1.27 -23.35
CA ASP A 233 5.04 2.68 -23.38
C ASP A 233 4.03 2.98 -24.50
#